data_AF-A0A3M7TJ11-F1
#
_entry.id   AF-A0A3M7TJ11-F1
#
_cell.length_a   1.000
_cell.length_b   1.000
_cell.length_c   1.000
_cell.angle_alpha   90.00
_cell.angle_beta   90.00
_cell.angle_gamma   90.00
#
_symmetry.space_group_name_H-M   'P 1'
#
loop_
_entity.id
_entity.type
_entity.pdbx_description
1 polymer ?
#
loop_
_entity_poly.entity_id
_entity_poly.type
_entity_poly.pdbx_seq_one_letter_code
_entity_poly.pdbx_strand_id
1 'polypeptide(L)'
;MKKQISVFIKNIMIVIGIMYISIFLKNILQISIGTLFNYDSEIKVYKPINLREESSIEDIILLSKLILIYDFILFVFIFYFWTYFLLYLIITQLGNKLWFQIGYTTLFYLISVICFDYFHPSILFILITIILGIVNWWMFKIWIK
;
A
#
# COMPACT_ATOMS: atom_id res chain seq x y z
N MET A 1 -10.10 31.94 -7.62
CA MET A 1 -9.80 30.79 -8.52
C MET A 1 -8.32 30.39 -8.56
N LYS A 2 -7.38 31.19 -9.10
CA LYS A 2 -5.97 30.76 -9.28
C LYS A 2 -5.29 30.25 -7.98
N LYS A 3 -5.53 30.90 -6.85
CA LYS A 3 -4.98 30.50 -5.53
C LYS A 3 -5.53 29.16 -5.03
N GLN A 4 -6.82 28.89 -5.23
CA GLN A 4 -7.45 27.61 -4.85
C GLN A 4 -6.96 26.46 -5.72
N ILE A 5 -6.82 26.69 -7.02
CA ILE A 5 -6.29 25.69 -7.97
C ILE A 5 -4.83 25.34 -7.61
N SER A 6 -4.01 26.34 -7.27
CA SER A 6 -2.61 26.11 -6.86
C SER A 6 -2.51 25.29 -5.58
N VAL A 7 -3.35 25.56 -4.57
CA VAL A 7 -3.38 24.77 -3.33
C VAL A 7 -3.84 23.33 -3.60
N PHE A 8 -4.84 23.16 -4.46
CA PHE A 8 -5.33 21.83 -4.85
C PHE A 8 -4.24 21.01 -5.56
N ILE A 9 -3.56 21.58 -6.55
CA ILE A 9 -2.47 20.90 -7.27
C ILE A 9 -1.34 20.53 -6.30
N LYS A 10 -0.99 21.44 -5.37
CA LYS A 10 0.03 21.17 -4.36
C LYS A 10 -0.35 19.98 -3.47
N ASN A 11 -1.61 19.93 -3.01
CA ASN A 11 -2.09 18.84 -2.19
C ASN A 11 -2.14 17.52 -2.96
N ILE A 12 -2.48 17.51 -4.25
CA ILE A 12 -2.38 16.31 -5.09
C ILE A 12 -0.93 15.80 -5.17
N MET A 13 0.04 16.69 -5.40
CA MET A 13 1.46 16.28 -5.44
C MET A 13 1.93 15.69 -4.11
N ILE A 14 1.44 16.25 -2.98
CA ILE A 14 1.70 15.69 -1.65
C ILE A 14 1.06 14.30 -1.53
N VAL A 15 -0.19 14.11 -1.96
CA VAL A 15 -0.88 12.81 -1.92
C VAL A 15 -0.13 11.75 -2.72
N ILE A 16 0.38 12.11 -3.91
CA ILE A 16 1.23 11.22 -4.71
C ILE A 16 2.51 10.85 -3.94
N GLY A 17 3.15 11.81 -3.28
CA GLY A 17 4.32 11.55 -2.44
C GLY A 17 4.03 10.59 -1.28
N ILE A 18 2.92 10.82 -0.55
CA ILE A 18 2.48 9.94 0.53
C ILE A 18 2.23 8.53 -0.01
N MET A 19 1.53 8.40 -1.14
CA MET A 19 1.25 7.12 -1.79
C MET A 19 2.52 6.31 -2.04
N TYR A 20 3.55 6.90 -2.67
CA TYR A 20 4.81 6.19 -2.92
C TYR A 20 5.52 5.76 -1.65
N ILE A 21 5.53 6.60 -0.62
CA ILE A 21 6.12 6.25 0.69
C ILE A 21 5.37 5.07 1.31
N SER A 22 4.04 5.06 1.24
CA SER A 22 3.24 3.98 1.78
C SER A 22 3.41 2.67 1.01
N ILE A 23 3.51 2.71 -0.32
CA ILE A 23 3.80 1.51 -1.14
C ILE A 23 5.17 0.96 -0.76
N PHE A 24 6.18 1.82 -0.65
CA PHE A 24 7.51 1.43 -0.24
C PHE A 24 7.53 0.79 1.16
N LEU A 25 6.88 1.43 2.13
CA LEU A 25 6.78 0.92 3.49
C LEU A 25 6.01 -0.41 3.56
N LYS A 26 4.90 -0.53 2.82
CA LYS A 26 4.13 -1.77 2.68
C LYS A 26 5.05 -2.90 2.23
N ASN A 27 5.84 -2.67 1.17
CA ASN A 27 6.68 -3.70 0.60
C ASN A 27 7.86 -4.07 1.52
N ILE A 28 8.46 -3.10 2.21
CA ILE A 28 9.46 -3.38 3.26
C ILE A 28 8.86 -4.24 4.36
N LEU A 29 7.68 -3.88 4.87
CA LEU A 29 7.03 -4.61 5.95
C LEU A 29 6.65 -6.03 5.50
N GLN A 30 6.11 -6.19 4.29
CA GLN A 30 5.75 -7.50 3.75
C GLN A 30 6.97 -8.38 3.53
N ILE A 31 8.05 -7.87 2.95
CA ILE A 31 9.28 -8.65 2.76
C ILE A 31 9.88 -9.01 4.12
N SER A 32 10.01 -8.03 5.02
CA SER A 32 10.68 -8.22 6.31
C SER A 32 9.92 -9.17 7.24
N ILE A 33 8.58 -9.14 7.19
CA ILE A 33 7.74 -9.95 8.08
C ILE A 33 7.42 -11.29 7.39
N GLY A 34 7.18 -11.31 6.08
CA GLY A 34 6.94 -12.55 5.33
C GLY A 34 8.16 -13.48 5.28
N THR A 35 9.38 -12.94 5.31
CA THR A 35 10.60 -13.75 5.48
C THR A 35 10.73 -14.36 6.87
N LEU A 36 10.12 -13.78 7.91
CA LEU A 36 10.19 -14.26 9.29
C LEU A 36 9.13 -15.32 9.63
N PHE A 37 7.96 -15.33 8.97
CA PHE A 37 6.80 -16.08 9.44
C PHE A 37 6.22 -17.17 8.51
N ASN A 38 6.49 -17.18 7.20
CA ASN A 38 6.37 -18.35 6.30
C ASN A 38 6.42 -17.90 4.83
N TYR A 39 7.40 -18.41 4.08
CA TYR A 39 7.65 -18.04 2.67
C TYR A 39 6.60 -18.60 1.69
N ASP A 40 5.89 -19.68 2.03
CA ASP A 40 5.14 -20.47 1.05
C ASP A 40 3.69 -20.06 0.80
N SER A 41 3.02 -19.42 1.76
CA SER A 41 1.64 -18.94 1.58
C SER A 41 1.56 -17.49 1.12
N GLU A 42 2.51 -16.64 1.50
CA GLU A 42 2.35 -15.17 1.41
C GLU A 42 2.84 -14.57 0.09
N ILE A 43 3.65 -15.31 -0.68
CA ILE A 43 4.23 -14.85 -1.96
C ILE A 43 3.41 -15.35 -3.16
N LYS A 44 2.34 -16.15 -3.00
CA LYS A 44 1.62 -16.75 -4.14
C LYS A 44 1.16 -15.77 -5.23
N VAL A 45 0.81 -14.53 -4.86
CA VAL A 45 0.41 -13.48 -5.82
C VAL A 45 1.60 -12.94 -6.64
N TYR A 46 2.81 -13.03 -6.08
CA TYR A 46 4.05 -12.54 -6.68
C TYR A 46 5.02 -13.67 -7.09
N LYS A 47 4.72 -14.95 -6.79
CA LYS A 47 5.47 -16.11 -7.29
C LYS A 47 5.19 -16.15 -8.81
N PRO A 48 6.14 -15.79 -9.69
CA PRO A 48 6.07 -16.33 -11.04
C PRO A 48 6.04 -17.86 -10.88
N ILE A 49 5.33 -18.54 -11.77
CA ILE A 49 4.94 -19.96 -11.76
C ILE A 49 6.13 -20.97 -11.59
N ASN A 50 7.36 -20.50 -11.34
CA ASN A 50 8.59 -21.29 -11.38
C ASN A 50 9.65 -21.00 -10.28
N LEU A 51 9.35 -20.28 -9.19
CA LEU A 51 10.33 -20.18 -8.08
C LEU A 51 10.29 -21.45 -7.22
N ARG A 52 11.40 -22.19 -7.22
CA ARG A 52 11.61 -23.42 -6.43
C ARG A 52 11.49 -23.12 -4.93
N GLU A 53 11.12 -24.14 -4.15
CA GLU A 53 10.87 -24.07 -2.69
C GLU A 53 12.10 -23.65 -1.87
N GLU A 54 13.31 -23.73 -2.44
CA GLU A 54 14.55 -23.22 -1.85
C GLU A 54 14.78 -21.76 -2.30
N SER A 55 14.58 -20.81 -1.39
CA SER A 55 14.77 -19.38 -1.67
C SER A 55 16.25 -19.00 -1.67
N SER A 56 16.86 -18.95 -2.84
CA SER A 56 18.21 -18.39 -2.98
C SER A 56 18.18 -16.86 -2.83
N ILE A 57 19.32 -16.24 -2.53
CA ILE A 57 19.47 -14.78 -2.52
C ILE A 57 19.08 -14.19 -3.89
N GLU A 58 19.32 -14.92 -4.97
CA GLU A 58 18.96 -14.51 -6.34
C GLU A 58 17.44 -14.46 -6.54
N ASP A 59 16.70 -15.39 -5.93
CA ASP A 59 15.23 -15.42 -5.99
C ASP A 59 14.61 -14.25 -5.22
N ILE A 60 15.21 -13.85 -4.08
CA ILE A 60 14.79 -12.66 -3.31
C ILE A 60 15.01 -11.39 -4.13
N ILE A 61 16.14 -11.30 -4.85
CA ILE A 61 16.44 -10.16 -5.74
C ILE A 61 15.44 -10.11 -6.90
N LEU A 62 15.14 -11.26 -7.52
CA LEU A 62 14.17 -11.35 -8.61
C LEU A 62 12.75 -10.97 -8.15
N LEU A 63 12.32 -11.48 -7.00
CA LEU A 63 11.04 -11.14 -6.37
C LEU A 63 10.95 -9.64 -6.06
N SER A 64 12.01 -9.06 -5.51
CA SER A 64 12.08 -7.61 -5.23
C SER A 64 11.94 -6.77 -6.49
N LYS A 65 12.55 -7.21 -7.61
CA LYS A 65 12.40 -6.55 -8.93
C LYS A 65 10.96 -6.64 -9.45
N LEU A 66 10.32 -7.81 -9.31
CA LEU A 66 8.93 -8.01 -9.71
C LEU A 66 7.98 -7.13 -8.89
N ILE A 67 8.14 -7.10 -7.57
CA ILE A 67 7.36 -6.23 -6.68
C ILE A 67 7.55 -4.77 -7.08
N LEU A 68 8.78 -4.33 -7.34
CA LEU A 68 9.05 -2.97 -7.81
C LEU A 68 8.30 -2.65 -9.11
N ILE A 69 8.39 -3.50 -10.14
CA ILE A 69 7.73 -3.24 -11.43
C ILE A 69 6.20 -3.25 -11.28
N TYR A 70 5.64 -4.26 -10.61
CA TYR A 70 4.19 -4.36 -10.47
C TYR A 70 3.63 -3.26 -9.59
N ASP A 71 4.17 -3.05 -8.39
CA ASP A 71 3.58 -2.13 -7.42
C ASP A 71 3.89 -0.66 -7.71
N PHE A 72 5.06 -0.31 -8.26
CA PHE A 72 5.45 1.08 -8.51
C PHE A 72 5.15 1.59 -9.92
N ILE A 73 4.93 0.71 -10.89
CA ILE A 73 4.68 1.12 -12.28
C ILE A 73 3.24 0.78 -12.69
N LEU A 74 2.83 -0.50 -12.59
CA LEU A 74 1.52 -0.93 -13.09
C LEU A 74 0.38 -0.54 -12.15
N PHE A 75 0.49 -0.90 -10.87
CA PHE A 75 -0.59 -0.68 -9.91
C PHE A 75 -0.70 0.78 -9.43
N VAL A 76 0.34 1.60 -9.60
CA VAL A 76 0.29 3.02 -9.21
C VAL A 76 -0.84 3.75 -9.91
N PHE A 77 -0.89 3.69 -11.24
CA PHE A 77 -1.85 4.47 -12.02
C PHE A 77 -3.25 3.85 -12.04
N ILE A 78 -3.32 2.52 -11.99
CA ILE A 78 -4.59 1.79 -12.10
C ILE A 78 -5.33 1.74 -10.76
N PHE A 79 -4.59 1.67 -9.64
CA PHE A 79 -5.20 1.42 -8.34
C PHE A 79 -4.75 2.42 -7.26
N TYR A 80 -3.46 2.48 -6.94
CA TYR A 80 -2.99 3.25 -5.77
C TYR A 80 -3.28 4.75 -5.87
N PHE A 81 -3.16 5.35 -7.06
CA PHE A 81 -3.49 6.76 -7.24
C PHE A 81 -4.95 7.03 -6.90
N TRP A 82 -5.87 6.21 -7.41
CA TRP A 82 -7.30 6.38 -7.19
C TRP A 82 -7.68 6.15 -5.73
N THR A 83 -7.07 5.18 -5.06
CA THR A 83 -7.34 4.94 -3.63
C THR A 83 -6.85 6.10 -2.78
N TYR A 84 -5.63 6.60 -3.01
CA TYR A 84 -5.12 7.76 -2.26
C TYR A 84 -5.88 9.06 -2.58
N PHE A 85 -6.32 9.23 -3.83
CA PHE A 85 -7.14 10.37 -4.21
C PHE A 85 -8.52 10.34 -3.54
N LEU A 86 -9.19 9.18 -3.50
CA LEU A 86 -10.46 9.03 -2.79
C LEU A 86 -10.30 9.26 -1.28
N LEU A 87 -9.25 8.71 -0.67
CA LEU A 87 -8.92 8.95 0.73
C LEU A 87 -8.72 10.44 1.01
N TYR A 88 -8.02 11.15 0.12
CA TYR A 88 -7.86 12.61 0.21
C TYR A 88 -9.20 13.34 0.18
N LEU A 89 -10.09 13.02 -0.77
CA LEU A 89 -11.42 13.64 -0.84
C LEU A 89 -12.22 13.41 0.46
N ILE A 90 -12.23 12.18 0.98
CA ILE A 90 -12.90 11.83 2.23
C ILE A 90 -12.34 12.67 3.40
N ILE A 91 -11.02 12.75 3.52
CA ILE A 91 -10.36 13.49 4.61
C ILE A 91 -10.63 14.99 4.53
N THR A 92 -10.66 15.56 3.33
CA THR A 92 -10.96 16.99 3.16
C THR A 92 -12.39 17.34 3.56
N GLN A 93 -13.33 16.39 3.49
CA GLN A 93 -14.73 16.61 3.85
C GLN A 93 -15.02 16.24 5.31
N LEU A 94 -14.50 15.12 5.80
CA LEU A 94 -14.85 14.54 7.10
C LEU A 94 -13.77 14.73 8.19
N GLY A 95 -12.62 15.28 7.80
CA GLY A 95 -11.44 15.49 8.65
C GLY A 95 -10.48 14.29 8.70
N ASN A 96 -9.21 14.56 8.99
CA ASN A 96 -8.16 13.54 9.08
C ASN A 96 -8.20 12.80 10.43
N LYS A 97 -9.09 11.81 10.56
CA LYS A 97 -9.21 10.96 11.76
C LYS A 97 -8.42 9.67 11.59
N LEU A 98 -7.74 9.23 12.64
CA LEU A 98 -6.91 8.02 12.62
C LEU A 98 -7.70 6.77 12.23
N TRP A 99 -8.93 6.62 12.76
CA TRP A 99 -9.78 5.47 12.42
C TRP A 99 -10.15 5.42 10.94
N PHE A 100 -10.19 6.55 10.23
CA PHE A 100 -10.57 6.57 8.82
C PHE A 100 -9.41 6.02 7.99
N GLN A 101 -8.19 6.39 8.36
CA GLN A 101 -6.98 5.93 7.72
C GLN A 101 -6.79 4.42 7.90
N ILE A 102 -6.93 3.93 9.14
CA ILE A 102 -6.85 2.49 9.45
C ILE A 102 -7.99 1.71 8.79
N GLY A 103 -9.23 2.21 8.90
CA GLY A 103 -10.40 1.55 8.31
C GLY A 103 -10.29 1.48 6.79
N TYR A 104 -9.82 2.55 6.16
CA TYR A 104 -9.64 2.62 4.71
C TYR A 104 -8.56 1.65 4.22
N THR A 105 -7.37 1.65 4.83
CA THR A 105 -6.30 0.72 4.44
C THR A 105 -6.69 -0.74 4.66
N THR A 106 -7.39 -1.04 5.76
CA THR A 106 -7.87 -2.39 6.08
C THR A 106 -8.96 -2.84 5.10
N LEU A 107 -9.91 -1.95 4.76
CA LEU A 107 -10.97 -2.24 3.79
C LEU A 107 -10.38 -2.62 2.42
N PHE A 108 -9.42 -1.84 1.92
CA PHE A 108 -8.78 -2.11 0.62
C PHE A 108 -7.97 -3.40 0.62
N TYR A 109 -7.35 -3.74 1.75
CA TYR A 109 -6.72 -5.04 1.92
C TYR A 109 -7.74 -6.18 1.85
N LEU A 110 -8.85 -6.10 2.60
CA LEU A 110 -9.89 -7.12 2.57
C LEU A 110 -10.47 -7.30 1.16
N ILE A 111 -10.71 -6.20 0.44
CA ILE A 111 -11.15 -6.24 -0.96
C ILE A 111 -10.10 -6.95 -1.83
N SER A 112 -8.81 -6.63 -1.65
CA SER A 112 -7.73 -7.27 -2.40
C SER A 112 -7.67 -8.78 -2.14
N VAL A 113 -7.83 -9.22 -0.88
CA VAL A 113 -7.88 -10.65 -0.52
C VAL A 113 -9.11 -11.34 -1.12
N ILE A 114 -10.27 -10.69 -1.14
CA ILE A 114 -11.48 -11.22 -1.79
C ILE A 114 -11.25 -11.40 -3.29
N CYS A 115 -10.65 -10.41 -3.96
CA CYS A 115 -10.49 -10.41 -5.41
C CYS A 115 -9.36 -11.32 -5.90
N PHE A 116 -8.26 -11.44 -5.15
CA PHE A 116 -7.04 -12.08 -5.62
C PHE A 116 -6.67 -13.37 -4.88
N ASP A 117 -7.17 -13.60 -3.66
CA ASP A 117 -6.68 -14.68 -2.78
C ASP A 117 -7.80 -15.53 -2.14
N TYR A 118 -8.97 -15.58 -2.81
CA TYR A 118 -10.10 -16.46 -2.46
C TYR A 118 -10.49 -16.46 -0.96
N PHE A 119 -10.37 -15.31 -0.29
CA PHE A 119 -10.75 -15.14 1.11
C PHE A 119 -9.90 -15.88 2.14
N HIS A 120 -8.57 -15.88 1.96
CA HIS A 120 -7.62 -16.31 2.99
C HIS A 120 -6.90 -15.13 3.66
N PRO A 121 -7.58 -14.33 4.53
CA PRO A 121 -6.95 -13.18 5.17
C PRO A 121 -5.85 -13.62 6.15
N SER A 122 -4.64 -13.10 5.96
CA SER A 122 -3.56 -13.22 6.93
C SER A 122 -3.67 -12.15 8.02
N ILE A 123 -3.64 -12.57 9.29
CA ILE A 123 -3.63 -11.68 10.47
C ILE A 123 -2.43 -10.72 10.41
N LEU A 124 -1.31 -11.20 9.89
CA LEU A 124 -0.07 -10.44 9.74
C LEU A 124 -0.25 -9.26 8.78
N PHE A 125 -0.95 -9.45 7.67
CA PHE A 125 -1.25 -8.37 6.74
C PHE A 125 -2.25 -7.36 7.30
N ILE A 126 -3.20 -7.79 8.16
CA ILE A 126 -4.08 -6.88 8.89
C ILE A 126 -3.24 -5.97 9.82
N LEU A 127 -2.22 -6.53 10.49
CA LEU A 127 -1.31 -5.74 11.32
C LEU A 127 -0.53 -4.72 10.46
N ILE A 128 -0.02 -5.14 9.29
CA ILE A 128 0.66 -4.25 8.34
C ILE A 128 -0.29 -3.12 7.91
N THR A 129 -1.55 -3.40 7.60
CA THR A 129 -2.51 -2.36 7.17
C THR A 129 -2.85 -1.38 8.26
N ILE A 130 -2.87 -1.82 9.53
CA ILE A 130 -3.02 -0.93 10.69
C ILE A 130 -1.81 0.00 10.81
N ILE A 131 -0.59 -0.52 10.73
CA ILE A 131 0.65 0.27 10.77
C ILE A 131 0.65 1.30 9.64
N LEU A 132 0.34 0.89 8.42
CA LEU A 132 0.23 1.78 7.27
C LEU A 132 -0.83 2.87 7.47
N GLY A 133 -1.99 2.53 8.06
CA GLY A 133 -3.03 3.49 8.40
C GLY A 133 -2.55 4.55 9.40
N ILE A 134 -1.78 4.16 10.41
CA ILE A 134 -1.18 5.10 11.38
C ILE A 134 -0.18 6.04 10.70
N VAL A 135 0.71 5.48 9.87
CA VAL A 135 1.71 6.29 9.16
C VAL A 135 1.04 7.23 8.14
N ASN A 136 0.03 6.76 7.41
CA ASN A 136 -0.76 7.60 6.51
C ASN A 136 -1.43 8.75 7.26
N TRP A 137 -2.09 8.46 8.37
CA TRP A 137 -2.71 9.50 9.21
C TRP A 137 -1.70 10.59 9.60
N TRP A 138 -0.52 10.18 10.08
CA TRP A 138 0.54 11.09 10.49
C TRP A 138 1.05 11.94 9.32
N MET A 139 1.32 11.33 8.16
CA MET A 139 1.76 12.05 6.96
C MET A 139 0.70 13.04 6.46
N PHE A 140 -0.57 12.62 6.39
CA PHE A 140 -1.68 13.51 6.02
C PHE A 140 -1.83 14.68 6.98
N LYS A 141 -1.61 14.47 8.28
CA LYS A 141 -1.70 15.53 9.30
C LYS A 141 -0.59 16.57 9.15
N ILE A 142 0.61 16.17 8.73
CA ILE A 142 1.76 17.06 8.63
C ILE A 142 1.80 17.77 7.28
N TRP A 143 1.52 17.05 6.18
CA TRP A 143 1.80 17.58 4.84
C TRP A 143 0.58 18.17 4.15
N ILE A 144 -0.64 17.69 4.40
CA ILE A 144 -1.84 18.24 3.78
C ILE A 144 -2.34 19.44 4.60
N LYS A 145 -2.50 20.57 3.91
CA LYS A 145 -2.99 21.84 4.45
C LYS A 145 -4.33 22.24 3.85
#